data_AF-A0A3M9XMR0-F1
#
_entry.id   AF-A0A3M9XMR0-F1
#
_cell.length_a   1.000
_cell.length_b   1.000
_cell.length_c   1.000
_cell.angle_alpha   90.00
_cell.angle_beta   90.00
_cell.angle_gamma   90.00
#
_symmetry.space_group_name_H-M   'P 1'
#
loop_
_entity.id
_entity.type
_entity.pdbx_description
1 polymer ?
#
loop_
_entity_poly.entity_id
_entity_poly.type
_entity_poly.pdbx_seq_one_letter_code
_entity_poly.pdbx_strand_id
1 'polypeptide(L)'
;MDAERLRFLYRTDQGRIDRATWRRGAGALVAVLLPLTLIWFALAPYSAHDLATTPFFAPMTILAYVYVIFYAFAVMLIVVSFINLSAKRCRDRGLTPPLGLASLAPLLALLAGAAHFLQPRVAEVMSRWYVWGVDALFVAAALWTIYELGWREESRS
;
A
#
# COMPACT_ATOMS: atom_id res chain seq x y z
N MET A 1 12.07 7.56 -20.90
CA MET A 1 11.99 6.09 -20.71
C MET A 1 10.62 5.66 -21.20
N ASP A 2 10.59 4.80 -22.21
CA ASP A 2 9.37 4.53 -22.97
C ASP A 2 8.43 3.58 -22.22
N ALA A 3 7.13 3.84 -22.32
CA ALA A 3 6.07 3.06 -21.68
C ALA A 3 6.11 1.57 -22.05
N GLU A 4 6.61 1.24 -23.24
CA GLU A 4 6.82 -0.13 -23.70
C GLU A 4 7.81 -0.92 -22.82
N ARG A 5 8.84 -0.26 -22.29
CA ARG A 5 9.86 -0.91 -21.46
C ARG A 5 9.36 -1.22 -20.05
N LEU A 6 8.49 -0.36 -19.51
CA LEU A 6 7.75 -0.65 -18.28
C LEU A 6 6.80 -1.84 -18.49
N ARG A 7 6.08 -1.86 -19.61
CA ARG A 7 5.18 -2.96 -19.97
C ARG A 7 5.90 -4.30 -20.15
N PHE A 8 7.15 -4.30 -20.64
CA PHE A 8 7.98 -5.50 -20.76
C PHE A 8 8.35 -6.09 -19.38
N LEU A 9 8.85 -5.27 -18.45
CA LEU A 9 9.33 -5.72 -17.13
C LEU A 9 8.26 -6.38 -16.25
N TYR A 10 6.99 -6.00 -16.41
CA TYR A 10 5.84 -6.58 -15.70
C TYR A 10 5.27 -7.85 -16.36
N ARG A 11 5.59 -8.13 -17.65
CA ARG A 11 4.96 -9.22 -18.42
C ARG A 11 5.89 -10.39 -18.72
N THR A 12 7.21 -10.21 -18.71
CA THR A 12 8.19 -11.27 -18.96
C THR A 12 9.01 -11.61 -17.72
N ASP A 13 9.13 -12.90 -17.41
CA ASP A 13 10.11 -13.47 -16.46
C ASP A 13 11.57 -13.28 -16.93
N GLN A 14 11.79 -12.56 -18.03
CA GLN A 14 13.11 -12.25 -18.57
C GLN A 14 13.59 -10.88 -18.08
N GLY A 15 14.67 -10.86 -17.31
CA GLY A 15 15.38 -9.66 -16.87
C GLY A 15 15.40 -9.46 -15.35
N ARG A 16 16.59 -9.19 -14.81
CA ARG A 16 16.82 -8.84 -13.40
C ARG A 16 16.31 -7.42 -13.12
N ILE A 17 15.69 -7.22 -11.97
CA ILE A 17 15.30 -5.90 -11.47
C ILE A 17 16.43 -5.32 -10.65
N ASP A 18 17.09 -4.30 -11.17
CA ASP A 18 18.08 -3.50 -10.44
C ASP A 18 17.43 -2.49 -9.49
N ARG A 19 18.25 -1.85 -8.63
CA ARG A 19 17.77 -0.92 -7.60
C ARG A 19 17.04 0.28 -8.19
N ALA A 20 17.53 0.79 -9.33
CA ALA A 20 16.95 1.94 -9.99
C ALA A 20 15.58 1.62 -10.58
N THR A 21 15.43 0.45 -11.19
CA THR A 21 14.13 -0.02 -11.72
C THR A 21 13.13 -0.25 -10.59
N TRP A 22 13.53 -0.87 -9.48
CA TRP A 22 12.64 -1.04 -8.33
C TRP A 22 12.19 0.31 -7.75
N ARG A 23 13.13 1.25 -7.54
CA ARG A 23 12.79 2.60 -7.03
C ARG A 23 11.84 3.34 -7.96
N ARG A 24 12.02 3.24 -9.28
CA ARG A 24 11.10 3.85 -10.24
C ARG A 24 9.71 3.20 -10.20
N GLY A 25 9.64 1.87 -10.16
CA GLY A 25 8.37 1.14 -10.07
C GLY A 25 7.63 1.46 -8.77
N ALA A 26 8.30 1.34 -7.63
CA ALA A 26 7.75 1.69 -6.32
C ALA A 26 7.37 3.18 -6.25
N GLY A 27 8.21 4.07 -6.78
CA GLY A 27 7.93 5.51 -6.85
C GLY A 27 6.71 5.84 -7.69
N ALA A 28 6.51 5.17 -8.83
CA ALA A 28 5.31 5.34 -9.66
C ALA A 28 4.05 4.86 -8.92
N LEU A 29 4.12 3.75 -8.20
CA LEU A 29 3.00 3.26 -7.37
C LEU A 29 2.65 4.25 -6.25
N VAL A 30 3.66 4.81 -5.57
CA VAL A 30 3.45 5.85 -4.55
C VAL A 30 2.87 7.13 -5.16
N ALA A 31 3.32 7.53 -6.34
CA ALA A 31 2.82 8.71 -7.04
C ALA A 31 1.33 8.59 -7.42
N VAL A 32 0.83 7.37 -7.64
CA VAL A 32 -0.60 7.11 -7.84
C VAL A 32 -1.34 7.04 -6.49
N LEU A 33 -0.76 6.35 -5.50
CA LEU A 33 -1.40 6.18 -4.19
C LEU A 33 -1.61 7.51 -3.46
N LEU A 34 -0.61 8.39 -3.47
CA LEU A 34 -0.60 9.62 -2.70
C LEU A 34 -1.80 10.55 -3.00
N PRO A 35 -2.09 10.95 -4.26
CA PRO A 35 -3.26 11.77 -4.54
C PRO A 35 -4.57 11.07 -4.18
N LEU A 36 -4.67 9.76 -4.40
CA LEU A 36 -5.86 8.99 -4.03
C LEU A 36 -6.11 9.01 -2.51
N THR A 37 -5.06 8.87 -1.71
CA THR A 37 -5.14 8.96 -0.25
C THR A 37 -5.47 10.38 0.22
N LEU A 38 -4.93 11.42 -0.43
CA LEU A 38 -5.24 12.81 -0.09
C LEU A 38 -6.73 13.15 -0.35
N ILE A 39 -7.29 12.69 -1.48
CA ILE A 39 -8.71 12.84 -1.75
C ILE A 39 -9.54 12.06 -0.71
N TRP A 40 -9.10 10.85 -0.31
CA TRP A 40 -9.76 10.11 0.76
C TRP A 40 -9.78 10.92 2.07
N PHE A 41 -8.67 11.54 2.48
CA PHE A 41 -8.66 12.37 3.69
C PHE A 41 -9.62 13.56 3.62
N ALA A 42 -9.80 14.17 2.45
CA ALA A 42 -10.80 15.21 2.24
C ALA A 42 -12.24 14.68 2.33
N LEU A 43 -12.48 13.43 1.91
CA LEU A 43 -13.81 12.81 1.88
C LEU A 43 -14.18 12.05 3.15
N ALA A 44 -13.20 11.58 3.92
CA ALA A 44 -13.40 10.75 5.10
C ALA A 44 -14.39 11.35 6.13
N PRO A 45 -14.40 12.68 6.42
CA PRO A 45 -15.38 13.27 7.34
C PRO A 45 -16.84 13.05 6.92
N TYR A 46 -17.12 12.99 5.62
CA TYR A 46 -18.48 12.81 5.09
C TYR A 46 -18.96 11.35 5.15
N SER A 47 -18.11 10.41 5.59
CA SER A 47 -18.47 9.01 5.82
C SER A 47 -19.19 8.77 7.15
N ALA A 48 -19.20 9.75 8.05
CA ALA A 48 -20.01 9.70 9.27
C ALA A 48 -21.46 10.07 8.91
N HIS A 49 -22.36 9.09 8.93
CA HIS A 49 -23.77 9.29 8.66
C HIS A 49 -24.59 8.89 9.88
N ASP A 50 -25.38 9.83 10.38
CA ASP A 50 -26.27 9.63 11.52
C ASP A 50 -27.72 9.89 11.08
N LEU A 51 -28.54 8.84 11.07
CA LEU A 51 -29.94 8.94 10.64
C LEU A 51 -30.79 9.86 11.52
N ALA A 52 -30.33 10.22 12.73
CA ALA A 52 -31.02 11.16 13.60
C ALA A 52 -30.83 12.62 13.18
N THR A 53 -29.71 12.94 12.52
CA THR A 53 -29.29 14.32 12.21
C THR A 53 -29.09 14.58 10.72
N THR A 54 -28.96 13.54 9.91
CA THR A 54 -28.72 13.64 8.46
C THR A 54 -29.84 13.00 7.64
N PRO A 55 -30.22 13.61 6.49
CA PRO A 55 -31.27 13.06 5.65
C PRO A 55 -30.85 11.71 5.07
N PHE A 56 -31.81 10.79 4.92
CA PHE A 56 -31.57 9.44 4.40
C PHE A 56 -30.77 9.42 3.07
N PHE A 57 -30.98 10.43 2.21
CA PHE A 57 -30.15 10.68 1.04
C PHE A 57 -29.26 11.90 1.26
N ALA A 58 -28.02 11.66 1.68
CA ALA A 58 -26.96 12.67 1.77
C ALA A 58 -25.99 12.50 0.58
N PRO A 59 -26.02 13.37 -0.45
CA PRO A 59 -25.20 13.20 -1.66
C PRO A 59 -23.69 13.09 -1.38
N MET A 60 -23.19 13.85 -0.40
CA MET A 60 -21.78 13.81 0.01
C MET A 60 -21.39 12.47 0.64
N THR A 61 -22.28 11.87 1.43
CA THR A 61 -22.06 10.53 2.01
C THR A 61 -22.02 9.48 0.91
N ILE A 62 -22.96 9.54 -0.06
CA ILE A 62 -22.96 8.64 -1.22
C ILE A 62 -21.64 8.78 -1.99
N LEU A 63 -21.22 10.01 -2.30
CA LEU A 63 -19.97 10.28 -3.00
C LEU A 63 -18.75 9.72 -2.24
N ALA A 64 -18.69 9.90 -0.92
CA ALA A 64 -17.60 9.39 -0.09
C ALA A 64 -17.52 7.86 -0.12
N TYR A 65 -18.65 7.15 -0.06
CA TYR A 65 -18.67 5.68 -0.15
C TYR A 65 -18.36 5.17 -1.56
N VAL A 66 -18.89 5.81 -2.61
CA VAL A 66 -18.51 5.46 -3.99
C VAL A 66 -17.01 5.62 -4.17
N TYR A 67 -16.45 6.74 -3.70
CA TYR A 67 -15.02 6.97 -3.74
C TYR A 67 -14.22 5.94 -2.94
N VAL A 68 -14.65 5.56 -1.73
CA VAL A 68 -13.91 4.58 -0.92
C VAL A 68 -13.84 3.21 -1.59
N ILE A 69 -14.88 2.81 -2.35
CA ILE A 69 -14.89 1.57 -3.13
C ILE A 69 -13.83 1.64 -4.23
N PHE A 70 -13.80 2.72 -5.01
CA PHE A 70 -12.78 2.92 -6.05
C PHE A 70 -11.37 3.01 -5.45
N TYR A 71 -11.23 3.70 -4.33
CA TYR A 71 -9.97 3.83 -3.60
C TYR A 71 -9.47 2.47 -3.14
N ALA A 72 -10.29 1.66 -2.49
CA ALA A 72 -9.93 0.32 -2.03
C ALA A 72 -9.51 -0.60 -3.18
N PHE A 73 -10.22 -0.53 -4.31
CA PHE A 73 -9.86 -1.28 -5.51
C PHE A 73 -8.49 -0.85 -6.07
N ALA A 74 -8.23 0.45 -6.17
CA ALA A 74 -6.95 0.97 -6.60
C ALA A 74 -5.80 0.56 -5.65
N VAL A 75 -6.02 0.64 -4.34
CA VAL A 75 -5.07 0.17 -3.32
C VAL A 75 -4.75 -1.30 -3.51
N MET A 76 -5.74 -2.15 -3.77
CA MET A 76 -5.53 -3.58 -4.02
C MET A 76 -4.63 -3.82 -5.25
N LEU A 77 -4.88 -3.13 -6.36
CA LEU A 77 -4.03 -3.22 -7.56
C LEU A 77 -2.60 -2.75 -7.29
N ILE A 78 -2.45 -1.66 -6.52
CA ILE A 78 -1.14 -1.13 -6.11
C ILE A 78 -0.39 -2.14 -5.26
N VAL A 79 -1.06 -2.75 -4.27
CA VAL A 79 -0.49 -3.78 -3.39
C VAL A 79 0.00 -4.98 -4.21
N VAL A 80 -0.85 -5.54 -5.08
CA VAL A 80 -0.47 -6.69 -5.91
C VAL A 80 0.71 -6.34 -6.83
N SER A 81 0.67 -5.14 -7.44
CA SER A 81 1.76 -4.66 -8.29
C SER A 81 3.08 -4.49 -7.52
N PHE A 82 3.01 -3.96 -6.30
CA PHE A 82 4.16 -3.78 -5.41
C PHE A 82 4.74 -5.13 -4.96
N ILE A 83 3.89 -6.09 -4.60
CA ILE A 83 4.31 -7.44 -4.22
C ILE A 83 5.02 -8.11 -5.39
N ASN A 84 4.46 -8.06 -6.60
CA ASN A 84 5.08 -8.68 -7.78
C ASN A 84 6.43 -8.04 -8.12
N LEU A 85 6.52 -6.71 -8.08
CA LEU A 85 7.76 -5.96 -8.27
C LEU A 85 8.83 -6.36 -7.24
N SER A 86 8.44 -6.38 -5.96
CA SER A 86 9.34 -6.66 -4.84
C SER A 86 9.74 -8.14 -4.78
N ALA A 87 8.82 -9.06 -5.05
CA ALA A 87 9.08 -10.49 -5.07
C ALA A 87 10.05 -10.88 -6.18
N LYS A 88 9.93 -10.27 -7.37
CA LYS A 88 10.91 -10.46 -8.45
C LYS A 88 12.30 -10.02 -8.02
N ARG A 89 12.43 -8.85 -7.38
CA ARG A 89 13.72 -8.38 -6.87
C ARG A 89 14.26 -9.21 -5.69
N CYS A 90 13.41 -9.70 -4.79
CA CYS A 90 13.82 -10.62 -3.74
C CYS A 90 14.41 -11.91 -4.33
N ARG A 91 13.80 -12.46 -5.39
CA ARG A 91 14.33 -13.61 -6.14
C ARG A 91 15.68 -13.30 -6.77
N ASP A 92 15.83 -12.14 -7.43
CA ASP A 92 17.10 -11.72 -8.04
C ASP A 92 18.23 -11.56 -7.01
N ARG A 93 17.89 -11.33 -5.74
CA ARG A 93 18.84 -11.20 -4.62
C ARG A 93 19.03 -12.48 -3.82
N GLY A 94 18.39 -13.59 -4.21
CA GLY A 94 18.49 -14.86 -3.48
C GLY A 94 17.81 -14.86 -2.11
N LEU A 95 16.92 -13.90 -1.82
CA LEU A 95 16.20 -13.83 -0.56
C LEU A 95 15.07 -14.88 -0.53
N THR A 96 15.05 -15.73 0.48
CA THR A 96 14.05 -16.78 0.68
C THR A 96 13.30 -16.61 2.02
N PRO A 97 11.95 -16.74 2.05
CA PRO A 97 11.03 -16.87 0.92
C PRO A 97 10.74 -15.51 0.24
N PRO A 98 10.82 -15.42 -1.09
CA PRO A 98 10.77 -14.13 -1.79
C PRO A 98 9.40 -13.44 -1.70
N LEU A 99 8.31 -14.22 -1.79
CA LEU A 99 6.94 -13.70 -1.76
C LEU A 99 6.54 -13.26 -0.35
N GLY A 100 6.92 -14.03 0.67
CA GLY A 100 6.65 -13.69 2.07
C GLY A 100 7.35 -12.39 2.48
N LEU A 101 8.62 -12.23 2.10
CA LEU A 101 9.37 -11.01 2.37
C LEU A 101 8.81 -9.79 1.61
N ALA A 102 8.42 -9.98 0.35
CA ALA A 102 7.82 -8.91 -0.46
C ALA A 102 6.43 -8.47 0.02
N SER A 103 5.69 -9.35 0.70
CA SER A 103 4.34 -9.07 1.19
C SER A 103 4.30 -8.46 2.59
N LEU A 104 5.39 -8.47 3.36
CA LEU A 104 5.42 -7.95 4.74
C LEU A 104 4.96 -6.49 4.83
N ALA A 105 5.60 -5.59 4.08
CA ALA A 105 5.26 -4.16 4.11
C ALA A 105 3.80 -3.89 3.68
N PRO A 106 3.29 -4.41 2.55
CA PRO A 106 1.90 -4.17 2.17
C PRO A 106 0.89 -4.85 3.10
N LEU A 107 1.20 -6.03 3.65
CA LEU A 107 0.33 -6.67 4.64
C LEU A 107 0.18 -5.79 5.88
N LEU A 108 1.29 -5.32 6.43
CA LEU A 108 1.28 -4.45 7.61
C LEU A 108 0.65 -3.08 7.31
N ALA A 109 0.80 -2.54 6.10
CA ALA A 109 0.10 -1.34 5.68
C ALA A 109 -1.43 -1.51 5.68
N LEU A 110 -1.92 -2.66 5.17
CA LEU A 110 -3.35 -2.97 5.17
C LEU A 110 -3.87 -3.19 6.59
N LEU A 111 -3.11 -3.86 7.46
CA LEU A 111 -3.46 -4.03 8.86
C LEU A 111 -3.47 -2.68 9.61
N ALA A 112 -2.49 -1.80 9.36
CA ALA A 112 -2.46 -0.46 9.92
C ALA A 112 -3.69 0.35 9.47
N GLY A 113 -3.98 0.35 8.16
CA GLY A 113 -5.17 1.00 7.61
C GLY A 113 -6.48 0.47 8.21
N ALA A 114 -6.60 -0.85 8.35
CA ALA A 114 -7.75 -1.49 8.98
C ALA A 114 -7.86 -1.11 10.47
N ALA A 115 -6.74 -1.05 11.20
CA ALA A 115 -6.71 -0.65 12.60
C ALA A 115 -7.15 0.81 12.77
N HIS A 116 -6.65 1.75 11.95
CA HIS A 116 -7.08 3.15 11.96
C HIS A 116 -8.54 3.35 11.55
N PHE A 117 -9.06 2.49 10.66
CA PHE A 117 -10.48 2.49 10.34
C PHE A 117 -11.33 1.93 11.48
N LEU A 118 -10.91 0.83 12.11
CA LEU A 118 -11.71 0.13 13.10
C LEU A 118 -11.67 0.81 14.48
N GLN A 119 -10.52 1.37 14.89
CA GLN A 119 -10.32 1.91 16.25
C GLN A 119 -11.38 2.93 16.69
N PRO A 120 -11.81 3.91 15.86
CA PRO A 120 -12.83 4.86 16.28
C PRO A 120 -14.21 4.25 16.49
N ARG A 121 -14.47 3.04 15.94
CA ARG A 121 -15.77 2.36 15.95
C ARG A 121 -15.92 1.34 17.08
N VAL A 122 -14.80 0.90 17.66
CA VAL A 122 -14.76 -0.10 18.74
C VAL A 122 -13.75 0.30 19.81
N ALA A 123 -13.64 1.59 20.09
CA ALA A 123 -12.59 2.15 20.96
C ALA A 123 -12.62 1.57 22.38
N GLU A 124 -13.81 1.21 22.85
CA GLU A 124 -14.09 0.53 24.11
C GLU A 124 -13.52 -0.89 24.21
N VAL A 125 -13.29 -1.57 23.08
CA VAL A 125 -12.69 -2.92 23.04
C VAL A 125 -11.23 -2.86 22.57
N MET A 126 -10.92 -1.99 21.61
CA MET A 126 -9.59 -1.90 21.00
C MET A 126 -8.81 -0.69 21.51
N SER A 127 -7.86 -0.97 22.41
CA SER A 127 -6.93 0.04 22.92
C SER A 127 -6.09 0.68 21.81
N ARG A 128 -5.79 1.98 21.93
CA ARG A 128 -4.92 2.70 20.98
C ARG A 128 -3.51 2.13 20.89
N TRP A 129 -3.04 1.42 21.92
CA TRP A 129 -1.76 0.73 21.90
C TRP A 129 -1.64 -0.29 20.77
N TYR A 130 -2.74 -0.93 20.37
CA TYR A 130 -2.74 -1.85 19.23
C TYR A 130 -2.44 -1.13 17.92
N VAL A 131 -3.01 0.06 17.72
CA VAL A 131 -2.77 0.88 16.53
C VAL A 131 -1.29 1.25 16.44
N TRP A 132 -0.71 1.74 17.55
CA TRP A 132 0.71 2.09 17.59
C TRP A 132 1.63 0.89 17.39
N GLY A 133 1.26 -0.27 17.92
CA GLY A 133 2.02 -1.51 17.71
C GLY A 133 2.04 -1.92 16.23
N VAL A 134 0.89 -1.88 15.56
CA VAL A 134 0.79 -2.20 14.12
C VAL A 134 1.52 -1.16 13.28
N ASP A 135 1.41 0.13 13.62
CA ASP A 135 2.13 1.21 12.94
C ASP A 135 3.65 1.02 13.07
N ALA A 136 4.15 0.69 14.26
CA ALA A 136 5.58 0.44 14.48
C ALA A 136 6.10 -0.74 13.64
N LEU A 137 5.34 -1.84 13.59
CA LEU A 137 5.66 -2.99 12.75
C LEU A 137 5.66 -2.62 11.26
N PHE A 138 4.65 -1.87 10.82
CA PHE A 138 4.57 -1.39 9.45
C PHE A 138 5.78 -0.53 9.08
N VAL A 139 6.13 0.45 9.91
CA VAL A 139 7.29 1.31 9.69
C VAL A 139 8.58 0.49 9.61
N ALA A 140 8.77 -0.46 10.53
CA ALA A 140 9.93 -1.35 10.52
C ALA A 140 10.02 -2.15 9.21
N ALA A 141 8.91 -2.76 8.77
CA ALA A 141 8.86 -3.54 7.53
C ALA A 141 9.05 -2.68 6.27
N ALA A 142 8.50 -1.46 6.26
CA ALA A 142 8.65 -0.50 5.17
C ALA A 142 10.11 -0.05 5.04
N LEU A 143 10.74 0.34 6.16
CA LEU A 143 12.15 0.73 6.19
C LEU A 143 13.06 -0.41 5.75
N TRP A 144 12.81 -1.62 6.26
CA TRP A 144 13.54 -2.81 5.85
C TRP A 144 13.40 -3.06 4.35
N THR A 145 12.19 -2.99 3.80
CA THR A 145 11.93 -3.18 2.37
C THR A 145 12.62 -2.13 1.52
N ILE A 146 12.57 -0.85 1.93
CA ILE A 146 13.24 0.25 1.22
C ILE A 146 14.77 0.10 1.29
N TYR A 147 15.32 -0.29 2.43
CA TYR A 147 16.76 -0.50 2.56
C TYR A 147 17.23 -1.69 1.72
N GLU A 148 16.59 -2.84 1.90
CA GLU A 148 16.95 -4.09 1.27
C GLU A 148 16.74 -4.00 -0.25
N LEU A 149 15.59 -3.52 -0.72
CA LEU A 149 15.32 -3.46 -2.15
C LEU A 149 15.74 -2.13 -2.78
N GLY A 150 15.69 -1.01 -2.08
CA GLY A 150 16.00 0.29 -2.67
C GLY A 150 17.49 0.67 -2.63
N TRP A 151 18.23 0.23 -1.61
CA TRP A 151 19.55 0.78 -1.32
C TRP A 151 20.69 -0.24 -1.38
N ARG A 152 20.48 -1.44 -0.85
CA ARG A 152 21.53 -2.46 -0.74
C ARG A 152 22.08 -2.86 -2.11
N GLU A 153 23.41 -2.85 -2.21
CA GLU A 153 24.12 -3.17 -3.45
C GLU A 153 24.17 -4.67 -3.72
N GLU A 154 24.20 -5.03 -5.01
CA GLU A 154 24.53 -6.38 -5.43
C GLU A 154 26.01 -6.63 -5.14
N SER A 155 26.30 -7.48 -4.16
CA SER A 155 27.61 -8.08 -4.02
C SER A 155 27.89 -8.87 -5.30
N ARG A 156 28.71 -8.30 -6.19
CA ARG A 156 29.25 -9.00 -7.36
C ARG A 156 30.03 -10.22 -6.84
N SER A 157 29.48 -11.42 -7.03
CA SER A 157 30.27 -12.66 -7.08
C SER A 157 30.40 -13.08 -8.54
#